data_AF-A0A2R6IIR8-F1
#
_entry.id   AF-A0A2R6IIR8-F1
#
_cell.length_a   1.000
_cell.length_b   1.000
_cell.length_c   1.000
_cell.angle_alpha   90.00
_cell.angle_beta   90.00
_cell.angle_gamma   90.00
#
_symmetry.space_group_name_H-M   'P 1'
#
loop_
_entity.id
_entity.type
_entity.pdbx_description
1 polymer ?
#
loop_
_entity_poly.entity_id
_entity_poly.type
_entity_poly.pdbx_seq_one_letter_code
_entity_poly.pdbx_strand_id
1 'polypeptide(L)'
;MSAVAAPDGDDPEESESQRQRERADRPYVESPIIMATVRIVAPFVFTLGAFVMFHGADSAGGGFQGGVIVGTVILMVAIAFGVEPTRDWLSASLLTTLVVVGVALFMGVGLTALAFGGAFLEYTAIPVHHASKYGIELVEVGIGIVVSGAVVGLFFGLASGHAGDDAEAES
;
A
#
# COMPACT_ATOMS: atom_id res chain seq x y z
N MET A 1 -31.31 -18.77 61.73
CA MET A 1 -30.37 -17.68 61.44
C MET A 1 -29.41 -18.23 60.39
N SER A 2 -29.75 -18.08 59.10
CA SER A 2 -28.94 -18.60 57.99
C SER A 2 -27.92 -17.53 57.64
N ALA A 3 -26.63 -17.88 57.71
CA ALA A 3 -25.54 -16.98 57.37
C ALA A 3 -25.60 -16.63 55.88
N VAL A 4 -25.59 -15.34 55.59
CA VAL A 4 -25.31 -14.78 54.26
C VAL A 4 -23.84 -15.04 53.99
N ALA A 5 -23.55 -15.80 52.93
CA ALA A 5 -22.22 -15.90 52.37
C ALA A 5 -21.85 -14.55 51.75
N ALA A 6 -20.73 -13.96 52.20
CA ALA A 6 -20.13 -12.82 51.56
C ALA A 6 -19.58 -13.25 50.18
N PRO A 7 -19.69 -12.43 49.12
CA PRO A 7 -19.03 -12.73 47.86
C PRO A 7 -17.52 -12.70 48.07
N ASP A 8 -16.87 -13.81 47.71
CA ASP A 8 -15.42 -13.98 47.72
C ASP A 8 -14.73 -12.94 46.84
N GLY A 9 -13.53 -12.55 47.30
CA GLY A 9 -12.78 -11.41 46.81
C GLY A 9 -12.34 -11.51 45.35
N ASP A 10 -12.28 -10.34 44.71
CA ASP A 10 -11.60 -10.13 43.45
C ASP A 10 -10.12 -10.54 43.59
N ASP A 11 -9.74 -11.62 42.92
CA ASP A 11 -8.35 -12.05 42.84
C ASP A 11 -7.54 -11.00 42.04
N PRO A 12 -6.53 -10.32 42.63
CA PRO A 12 -5.82 -9.24 41.96
C PRO A 12 -5.07 -9.72 40.70
N GLU A 13 -4.64 -10.99 40.64
CA GLU A 13 -3.94 -11.55 39.48
C GLU A 13 -4.88 -11.85 38.30
N GLU A 14 -6.12 -12.28 38.56
CA GLU A 14 -7.14 -12.45 37.52
C GLU A 14 -7.55 -11.10 36.93
N SER A 15 -7.67 -10.07 37.78
CA SER A 15 -8.05 -8.74 37.33
C SER A 15 -6.92 -7.97 36.61
N GLU A 16 -5.65 -8.31 36.81
CA GLU A 16 -4.53 -7.80 36.01
C GLU A 16 -4.41 -8.50 34.65
N SER A 17 -4.55 -9.83 34.62
CA SER A 17 -4.51 -10.61 33.39
C SER A 17 -5.73 -10.34 32.49
N GLN A 18 -6.92 -10.14 33.07
CA GLN A 18 -8.10 -9.65 32.34
C GLN A 18 -7.92 -8.22 31.83
N ARG A 19 -7.36 -7.30 32.63
CA ARG A 19 -7.04 -5.93 32.14
C ARG A 19 -5.99 -5.93 31.04
N GLN A 20 -5.00 -6.83 31.08
CA GLN A 20 -4.01 -6.96 30.01
C GLN A 20 -4.63 -7.52 28.73
N ARG A 21 -5.51 -8.53 28.85
CA ARG A 21 -6.29 -9.04 27.71
C ARG A 21 -7.21 -7.97 27.13
N GLU A 22 -7.96 -7.23 27.96
CA GLU A 22 -8.77 -6.08 27.53
C GLU A 22 -7.94 -4.96 26.90
N ARG A 23 -6.69 -4.75 27.32
CA ARG A 23 -5.81 -3.71 26.78
C ARG A 23 -5.19 -4.12 25.44
N ALA A 24 -4.92 -5.41 25.26
CA ALA A 24 -4.51 -5.99 23.98
C ALA A 24 -5.67 -6.06 22.98
N ASP A 25 -6.90 -6.21 23.49
CA ASP A 25 -8.13 -6.37 22.72
C ASP A 25 -8.93 -5.06 22.59
N ARG A 26 -8.35 -3.90 22.92
CA ARG A 26 -9.01 -2.62 22.62
C ARG A 26 -9.04 -2.48 21.11
N PRO A 27 -10.24 -2.42 20.50
CA PRO A 27 -10.35 -2.05 19.10
C PRO A 27 -9.61 -0.73 18.92
N TYR A 28 -8.85 -0.59 17.83
CA TYR A 28 -8.28 0.68 17.42
C TYR A 28 -9.36 1.76 17.57
N VAL A 29 -9.22 2.63 18.56
CA VAL A 29 -10.18 3.71 18.74
C VAL A 29 -9.86 4.67 17.62
N GLU A 30 -10.68 4.62 16.58
CA GLU A 30 -10.70 5.54 15.46
C GLU A 30 -10.35 6.94 15.93
N SER A 31 -9.10 7.38 15.70
CA SER A 31 -8.66 8.68 16.18
C SER A 31 -9.19 9.74 15.23
N PRO A 32 -10.12 10.62 15.67
CA PRO A 32 -10.70 11.62 14.77
C PRO A 32 -9.63 12.58 14.23
N ILE A 33 -8.56 12.78 15.02
CA ILE A 33 -7.40 13.59 14.61
C ILE A 33 -6.66 12.91 13.46
N ILE A 34 -6.32 11.61 13.59
CA ILE A 34 -5.60 10.87 12.53
C ILE A 34 -6.44 10.84 11.25
N MET A 35 -7.73 10.53 11.36
CA MET A 35 -8.65 10.51 10.22
C MET A 35 -8.75 11.87 9.52
N ALA A 36 -8.93 12.95 10.28
CA ALA A 36 -9.00 14.30 9.73
C ALA A 36 -7.68 14.70 9.05
N THR A 37 -6.54 14.39 9.67
CA THR A 37 -5.22 14.66 9.10
C THR A 37 -5.00 13.89 7.81
N VAL A 38 -5.25 12.58 7.78
CA VAL A 38 -5.07 11.77 6.57
C VAL A 38 -5.99 12.24 5.46
N ARG A 39 -7.26 12.58 5.76
CA ARG A 39 -8.21 13.08 4.76
C ARG A 39 -7.73 14.36 4.07
N ILE A 40 -6.99 15.21 4.77
CA ILE A 40 -6.43 16.45 4.22
C ILE A 40 -5.10 16.18 3.54
N VAL A 41 -4.20 15.41 4.15
CA VAL A 41 -2.80 15.24 3.72
C VAL A 41 -2.65 14.25 2.56
N ALA A 42 -3.41 13.15 2.56
CA ALA A 42 -3.36 12.11 1.54
C ALA A 42 -3.42 12.64 0.08
N PRO A 43 -4.34 13.55 -0.31
CA PRO A 43 -4.36 14.06 -1.68
C PRO A 43 -3.11 14.84 -2.05
N PHE A 44 -2.49 15.58 -1.11
CA PHE A 44 -1.24 16.29 -1.39
C PHE A 44 -0.06 15.33 -1.54
N VAL A 45 0.04 14.31 -0.68
CA VAL A 45 1.09 13.29 -0.78
C VAL A 45 0.93 12.48 -2.06
N PHE A 46 -0.30 12.13 -2.44
CA PHE A 46 -0.59 11.47 -3.71
C PHE A 46 -0.16 12.33 -4.90
N THR A 47 -0.51 13.62 -4.89
CA THR A 47 -0.12 14.56 -5.94
C THR A 47 1.39 14.72 -6.03
N LEU A 48 2.09 14.77 -4.89
CA LEU A 48 3.56 14.78 -4.85
C LEU A 48 4.15 13.50 -5.45
N GLY A 49 3.62 12.33 -5.08
CA GLY A 49 4.07 11.05 -5.62
C GLY A 49 3.85 10.94 -7.13
N ALA A 50 2.69 11.38 -7.61
CA ALA A 50 2.38 11.46 -9.03
C ALA A 50 3.32 12.45 -9.75
N PHE A 51 3.56 13.63 -9.18
CA PHE A 51 4.47 14.62 -9.74
C PHE A 51 5.90 14.06 -9.89
N VAL A 52 6.43 13.43 -8.85
CA VAL A 52 7.76 12.78 -8.86
C VAL A 52 7.82 11.64 -9.89
N MET A 53 6.71 10.91 -10.07
CA MET A 53 6.61 9.83 -11.05
C MET A 53 6.62 10.35 -12.49
N PHE A 54 5.91 11.45 -12.78
CA PHE A 54 5.80 12.01 -14.14
C PHE A 54 7.00 12.88 -14.56
N HIS A 55 7.89 13.27 -13.65
CA HIS A 55 9.02 14.17 -13.93
C HIS A 55 10.39 13.56 -13.64
N GLY A 56 10.52 12.23 -13.58
CA GLY A 56 11.82 11.60 -13.28
C GLY A 56 12.86 11.77 -14.39
N ALA A 57 12.45 11.96 -15.64
CA ALA A 57 13.36 12.27 -16.74
C ALA A 57 14.10 13.62 -16.57
N ASP A 58 13.48 14.60 -15.93
CA ASP A 58 14.00 15.97 -15.80
C ASP A 58 14.49 16.31 -14.38
N SER A 59 14.25 15.45 -13.39
CA SER A 59 14.48 15.76 -11.97
C SER A 59 15.05 14.60 -11.17
N ALA A 60 15.60 14.88 -9.98
CA ALA A 60 15.98 13.83 -9.03
C ALA A 60 14.71 13.15 -8.51
N GLY A 61 14.47 11.91 -8.94
CA GLY A 61 13.21 11.22 -8.68
C GLY A 61 12.97 10.04 -9.62
N GLY A 62 11.69 9.82 -9.95
CA GLY A 62 11.25 8.87 -10.96
C GLY A 62 10.28 7.81 -10.44
N GLY A 63 10.06 6.80 -11.28
CA GLY A 63 9.03 5.79 -11.10
C GLY A 63 9.06 5.10 -9.74
N PHE A 64 10.24 4.65 -9.32
CA PHE A 64 10.39 3.95 -8.04
C PHE A 64 9.98 4.81 -6.84
N GLN A 65 10.57 6.00 -6.71
CA GLN A 65 10.32 6.88 -5.56
C GLN A 65 8.88 7.40 -5.55
N GLY A 66 8.38 7.82 -6.72
CA GLY A 66 6.98 8.24 -6.88
C GLY A 66 6.00 7.11 -6.55
N GLY A 67 6.30 5.89 -6.99
CA GLY A 67 5.51 4.69 -6.69
C GLY A 67 5.47 4.36 -5.19
N VAL A 68 6.59 4.49 -4.48
CA VAL A 68 6.64 4.33 -3.01
C VAL A 68 5.79 5.38 -2.31
N ILE A 69 5.87 6.65 -2.73
CA ILE A 69 5.05 7.73 -2.16
C ILE A 69 3.55 7.45 -2.37
N VAL A 70 3.16 7.08 -3.59
CA VAL A 70 1.77 6.71 -3.91
C VAL A 70 1.31 5.49 -3.10
N GLY A 71 2.15 4.45 -2.99
CA GLY A 71 1.85 3.29 -2.15
C GLY A 71 1.63 3.68 -0.69
N THR A 72 2.45 4.61 -0.17
CA THR A 72 2.35 5.10 1.22
C THR A 72 1.02 5.80 1.49
N VAL A 73 0.40 6.45 0.50
CA VAL A 73 -0.94 7.03 0.65
C VAL A 73 -1.97 5.95 1.00
N ILE A 74 -1.89 4.77 0.38
CA ILE A 74 -2.77 3.65 0.69
C ILE A 74 -2.52 3.14 2.12
N LEU A 75 -1.25 3.08 2.55
CA LEU A 75 -0.90 2.73 3.93
C LEU A 75 -1.48 3.75 4.92
N MET A 76 -1.41 5.05 4.63
CA MET A 76 -2.02 6.09 5.47
C MET A 76 -3.53 5.88 5.60
N VAL A 77 -4.21 5.55 4.49
CA VAL A 77 -5.65 5.26 4.48
C VAL A 77 -5.95 4.01 5.31
N ALA A 78 -5.19 2.93 5.14
CA ALA A 78 -5.37 1.69 5.91
C ALA A 78 -5.17 1.89 7.42
N ILE A 79 -4.17 2.68 7.81
CA ILE A 79 -3.91 2.98 9.23
C ILE A 79 -4.99 3.89 9.81
N ALA A 80 -5.54 4.83 9.03
CA ALA A 80 -6.53 5.79 9.53
C ALA A 80 -7.96 5.26 9.53
N PHE A 81 -8.34 4.44 8.55
CA PHE A 81 -9.72 3.99 8.30
C PHE A 81 -9.90 2.46 8.40
N GLY A 82 -8.83 1.74 8.77
CA GLY A 82 -8.86 0.28 8.95
C GLY A 82 -8.24 -0.49 7.77
N VAL A 83 -7.55 -1.59 8.09
CA VAL A 83 -6.85 -2.42 7.12
C VAL A 83 -7.83 -3.24 6.29
N GLU A 84 -8.80 -3.90 6.92
CA GLU A 84 -9.81 -4.73 6.24
C GLU A 84 -10.66 -3.90 5.26
N PRO A 85 -11.26 -2.76 5.64
CA PRO A 85 -12.02 -1.93 4.69
C PRO A 85 -11.17 -1.46 3.50
N THR A 86 -9.89 -1.13 3.75
CA THR A 86 -8.98 -0.68 2.69
C THR A 86 -8.57 -1.83 1.77
N ARG A 87 -8.41 -3.05 2.30
CA ARG A 87 -8.14 -4.26 1.53
C ARG A 87 -9.35 -4.65 0.69
N ASP A 88 -10.57 -4.52 1.21
CA ASP A 88 -11.79 -4.80 0.45
C ASP A 88 -11.98 -3.78 -0.67
N TRP A 89 -11.62 -2.51 -0.42
CA TRP A 89 -11.57 -1.49 -1.46
C TRP A 89 -10.50 -1.81 -2.54
N LEU A 90 -9.31 -2.26 -2.13
CA LEU A 90 -8.25 -2.75 -3.02
C LEU A 90 -8.33 -4.25 -3.23
N SER A 91 -9.31 -4.70 -4.02
CA SER A 91 -9.40 -6.11 -4.40
C SER A 91 -8.05 -6.64 -4.93
N ALA A 92 -7.71 -7.89 -4.59
CA ALA A 92 -6.49 -8.54 -5.08
C ALA A 92 -6.39 -8.47 -6.62
N SER A 93 -7.51 -8.60 -7.31
CA SER A 93 -7.59 -8.46 -8.77
C SER A 93 -7.16 -7.08 -9.26
N LEU A 94 -7.52 -5.99 -8.55
CA LEU A 94 -7.12 -4.64 -8.91
C LEU A 94 -5.61 -4.45 -8.76
N LEU A 95 -5.03 -4.91 -7.64
CA LEU A 95 -3.59 -4.89 -7.40
C LEU A 95 -2.82 -5.66 -8.48
N THR A 96 -3.25 -6.88 -8.78
CA THR A 96 -2.66 -7.68 -9.86
C THR A 96 -2.81 -7.00 -11.21
N THR A 97 -3.97 -6.44 -11.52
CA THR A 97 -4.21 -5.72 -12.78
C THR A 97 -3.29 -4.51 -12.92
N LEU A 98 -3.11 -3.72 -11.86
CA LEU A 98 -2.18 -2.59 -11.84
C LEU A 98 -0.75 -3.05 -12.15
N VAL A 99 -0.27 -4.11 -11.48
CA VAL A 99 1.06 -4.66 -11.74
C VAL A 99 1.20 -5.11 -13.20
N VAL A 100 0.21 -5.84 -13.72
CA VAL A 100 0.20 -6.28 -15.13
C VAL A 100 0.21 -5.10 -16.08
N VAL A 101 -0.58 -4.06 -15.83
CA VAL A 101 -0.60 -2.82 -16.64
C VAL A 101 0.76 -2.11 -16.59
N GLY A 102 1.39 -2.00 -15.42
CA GLY A 102 2.70 -1.38 -15.29
C GLY A 102 3.80 -2.15 -16.05
N VAL A 103 3.79 -3.48 -15.95
CA VAL A 103 4.70 -4.34 -16.73
C VAL A 103 4.41 -4.24 -18.23
N ALA A 104 3.13 -4.23 -18.62
CA ALA A 104 2.72 -4.10 -20.02
C ALA A 104 3.12 -2.74 -20.60
N LEU A 105 3.05 -1.65 -19.82
CA LEU A 105 3.54 -0.33 -20.23
C LEU A 105 5.06 -0.36 -20.47
N PHE A 106 5.83 -0.90 -19.53
CA PHE A 106 7.28 -1.05 -19.67
C PHE A 106 7.64 -1.85 -20.95
N MET A 107 7.00 -3.00 -21.12
CA MET A 107 7.20 -3.86 -22.28
C MET A 107 6.76 -3.15 -23.56
N GLY A 108 5.61 -2.48 -23.56
CA GLY A 108 5.07 -1.75 -24.70
C GLY A 108 6.01 -0.67 -25.20
N VAL A 109 6.61 0.13 -24.31
CA VAL A 109 7.59 1.15 -24.69
C VAL A 109 8.83 0.51 -25.31
N GLY A 110 9.40 -0.52 -24.68
CA GLY A 110 10.60 -1.17 -25.21
C GLY A 110 10.37 -1.91 -26.52
N LEU A 111 9.21 -2.57 -26.68
CA LEU A 111 8.81 -3.23 -27.93
C LEU A 111 8.52 -2.23 -29.06
N THR A 112 8.05 -1.02 -28.73
CA THR A 112 7.83 0.04 -29.71
C THR A 112 9.15 0.45 -30.36
N ALA A 113 10.24 0.58 -29.59
CA ALA A 113 11.57 0.89 -30.14
C ALA A 113 12.05 -0.21 -31.13
N LEU A 114 11.82 -1.49 -30.79
CA LEU A 114 12.12 -2.61 -31.70
C LEU A 114 11.30 -2.56 -32.99
N ALA A 115 10.02 -2.16 -32.92
CA ALA A 115 9.16 -2.05 -34.09
C ALA A 115 9.63 -0.98 -35.10
N PHE A 116 10.40 0.02 -34.63
CA PHE A 116 11.06 1.02 -35.48
C PHE A 116 12.48 0.64 -35.91
N GLY A 117 12.93 -0.58 -35.62
CA GLY A 117 14.25 -1.08 -36.04
C GLY A 117 15.41 -0.71 -35.11
N GLY A 118 15.14 -0.15 -33.93
CA GLY A 118 16.12 0.06 -32.87
C GLY A 118 16.27 -1.15 -31.95
N ALA A 119 17.11 -1.02 -30.93
CA ALA A 119 17.19 -1.95 -29.80
C ALA A 119 16.07 -1.72 -28.77
N PHE A 120 15.90 -2.65 -27.84
CA PHE A 120 14.93 -2.52 -26.75
C PHE A 120 15.25 -1.28 -25.90
N LEU A 121 14.25 -0.41 -25.69
CA LEU A 121 14.38 0.91 -25.04
C LEU A 121 15.32 1.91 -25.75
N GLU A 122 15.65 1.67 -27.02
CA GLU A 122 16.35 2.68 -27.84
C GLU A 122 15.38 3.77 -28.30
N TYR A 123 15.10 4.72 -27.41
CA TYR A 123 14.09 5.76 -27.66
C TYR A 123 14.40 6.63 -28.89
N THR A 124 15.67 6.79 -29.25
CA THR A 124 16.12 7.56 -30.41
C THR A 124 15.71 6.95 -31.75
N ALA A 125 15.37 5.66 -31.79
CA ALA A 125 14.86 4.99 -32.97
C ALA A 125 13.39 5.37 -33.27
N ILE A 126 12.66 5.90 -32.29
CA ILE A 126 11.25 6.28 -32.43
C ILE A 126 11.18 7.67 -33.07
N PRO A 127 10.50 7.85 -34.23
CA PRO A 127 10.48 9.10 -34.98
C PRO A 127 9.47 10.12 -34.38
N VAL A 128 9.59 10.39 -33.09
CA VAL A 128 8.75 11.33 -32.33
C VAL A 128 9.64 12.42 -31.72
N HIS A 129 9.16 13.66 -31.74
CA HIS A 129 9.88 14.76 -31.13
C HIS A 129 10.02 14.53 -29.61
N HIS A 130 11.25 14.61 -29.07
CA HIS A 130 11.57 14.29 -27.66
C HIS A 130 11.20 12.85 -27.24
N ALA A 131 11.31 11.88 -28.15
CA ALA A 131 11.03 10.46 -27.86
C ALA A 131 11.73 9.93 -26.60
N SER A 132 12.99 10.32 -26.35
CA SER A 132 13.71 9.91 -25.13
C SER A 132 13.06 10.42 -23.86
N LYS A 133 12.63 11.69 -23.83
CA LYS A 133 12.00 12.27 -22.64
C LYS A 133 10.69 11.55 -22.32
N TYR A 134 9.77 11.53 -23.28
CA TYR A 134 8.45 10.92 -23.09
C TYR A 134 8.53 9.39 -22.91
N GLY A 135 9.50 8.75 -23.56
CA GLY A 135 9.77 7.32 -23.39
C GLY A 135 10.25 6.97 -21.99
N ILE A 136 11.17 7.77 -21.43
CA ILE A 136 11.65 7.60 -20.05
C ILE A 136 10.50 7.86 -19.07
N GLU A 137 9.78 8.98 -19.19
CA GLU A 137 8.65 9.31 -18.30
C GLU A 137 7.58 8.20 -18.32
N LEU A 138 7.25 7.65 -19.49
CA LEU A 138 6.25 6.58 -19.61
C LEU A 138 6.74 5.25 -18.98
N VAL A 139 8.02 4.92 -19.13
CA VAL A 139 8.65 3.79 -18.46
C VAL A 139 8.63 3.97 -16.94
N GLU A 140 8.94 5.17 -16.46
CA GLU A 140 8.90 5.50 -15.04
C GLU A 140 7.49 5.39 -14.46
N VAL A 141 6.46 5.81 -15.19
CA VAL A 141 5.06 5.60 -14.79
C VAL A 141 4.76 4.11 -14.67
N GLY A 142 5.16 3.30 -15.65
CA GLY A 142 5.01 1.84 -15.59
C GLY A 142 5.67 1.22 -14.35
N ILE A 143 6.92 1.61 -14.08
CA ILE A 143 7.66 1.18 -12.88
C ILE A 143 6.94 1.65 -11.61
N GLY A 144 6.47 2.89 -11.57
CA GLY A 144 5.81 3.46 -10.40
C GLY A 144 4.50 2.76 -10.04
N ILE A 145 3.73 2.32 -11.03
CA ILE A 145 2.53 1.50 -10.82
C ILE A 145 2.92 0.15 -10.18
N VAL A 146 3.93 -0.54 -10.73
CA VAL A 146 4.39 -1.83 -10.19
C VAL A 146 4.90 -1.68 -8.76
N VAL A 147 5.71 -0.65 -8.51
CA VAL A 147 6.28 -0.38 -7.18
C VAL A 147 5.20 -0.04 -6.17
N SER A 148 4.23 0.80 -6.53
CA SER A 148 3.08 1.09 -5.66
C SER A 148 2.30 -0.18 -5.31
N GLY A 149 2.00 -1.02 -6.32
CA GLY A 149 1.33 -2.31 -6.10
C GLY A 149 2.14 -3.25 -5.21
N ALA A 150 3.46 -3.31 -5.38
CA ALA A 150 4.35 -4.11 -4.53
C ALA A 150 4.36 -3.62 -3.08
N VAL A 151 4.48 -2.30 -2.85
CA VAL A 151 4.45 -1.71 -1.50
C VAL A 151 3.13 -2.02 -0.79
N VAL A 152 2.01 -1.85 -1.48
CA VAL A 152 0.69 -2.14 -0.92
C VAL A 152 0.49 -3.65 -0.68
N GLY A 153 0.91 -4.48 -1.63
CA GLY A 153 0.85 -5.94 -1.49
C GLY A 153 1.68 -6.44 -0.30
N LEU A 154 2.90 -5.90 -0.13
CA LEU A 154 3.75 -6.19 1.03
C LEU A 154 3.07 -5.77 2.33
N PHE A 155 2.47 -4.58 2.37
CA PHE A 155 1.76 -4.10 3.55
C PHE A 155 0.63 -5.06 3.97
N PHE A 156 -0.23 -5.48 3.03
CA PHE A 156 -1.30 -6.43 3.34
C PHE A 156 -0.79 -7.84 3.65
N GLY A 157 0.30 -8.27 3.01
CA GLY A 157 0.97 -9.53 3.34
C GLY A 157 1.50 -9.56 4.77
N LEU A 158 2.08 -8.45 5.23
CA LEU A 158 2.54 -8.32 6.62
C LEU A 158 1.38 -8.19 7.61
N ALA A 159 0.33 -7.44 7.25
CA ALA A 159 -0.83 -7.26 8.11
C ALA A 159 -1.64 -8.55 8.33
N SER A 160 -1.57 -9.51 7.40
CA SER A 160 -2.29 -10.79 7.48
C SER A 160 -1.54 -11.90 8.24
N GLY A 161 -0.28 -11.69 8.60
CA GLY A 161 0.62 -12.71 9.16
C GLY A 161 0.33 -13.21 10.57
N HIS A 162 -0.89 -13.04 11.10
CA HIS A 162 -1.32 -13.58 12.41
C HIS A 162 -2.64 -14.36 12.36
N ALA A 163 -3.25 -14.53 11.18
CA ALA A 163 -4.53 -15.26 11.05
C ALA A 163 -4.38 -16.72 10.58
N GLY A 164 -3.15 -17.21 10.39
CA GLY A 164 -2.86 -18.51 9.78
C GLY A 164 -2.52 -19.64 10.76
N ASP A 165 -2.11 -19.33 11.99
CA ASP A 165 -1.63 -20.35 12.94
C ASP A 165 -2.76 -20.98 13.79
N ASP A 166 -3.95 -20.37 13.83
CA ASP A 166 -5.07 -20.87 14.63
C ASP A 166 -5.97 -21.87 13.86
N ALA A 167 -5.89 -21.91 12.53
CA ALA A 167 -6.75 -22.76 11.69
C ALA A 167 -6.24 -24.21 11.53
N GLU A 168 -4.96 -24.47 11.84
CA GLU A 168 -4.36 -25.81 11.79
C GLU A 168 -4.37 -26.52 13.16
N ALA A 169 -4.71 -25.82 14.24
CA ALA A 169 -4.78 -26.39 15.59
C ALA A 169 -6.13 -27.08 15.91
N GLU A 170 -7.12 -26.98 15.03
CA GLU A 170 -8.46 -27.58 15.20
C GLU A 170 -8.79 -28.73 14.23
N SER A 171 -7.82 -29.21 13.42
CA SER A 171 -8.02 -30.34 12.48
C SER A 171 -7.35 -31.64 12.92
#